data_AF-A0A8J5YCS2-F1
#
_entry.id   AF-A0A8J5YCS2-F1
#
_cell.length_a   1.000
_cell.length_b   1.000
_cell.length_c   1.000
_cell.angle_alpha   90.00
_cell.angle_beta   90.00
_cell.angle_gamma   90.00
#
_symmetry.space_group_name_H-M   'P 1'
#
loop_
_entity.id
_entity.type
_entity.pdbx_description
1 polymer ?
#
loop_
_entity_poly.entity_id
_entity_poly.type
_entity_poly.pdbx_seq_one_letter_code
_entity_poly.pdbx_strand_id
1 'polypeptide(L)'
;MGYEYDRERVGTSSRQKQKFTHTAGSRSFAYVAEAEEVSSGQKVGRLQLFEITHRKKDGSPITSEAGEIMEKLKKKKAEYKVITLTDSSVNLENIDNRIITEVLGPERYGWVRFQGSGVTPTQSFGSSSQQYMPSGSQAQAEVQRLRDQIAQMQANKVEEIAEQQLRAEASAREVAIAAREAEVAAMAAEQSKKYDELQLQLQQMMKGWILVKNVNCKSAKISGVCEKSAAKTALLKTPQIVLVALKSVAKG
;
A
#
# COMPACT_ATOMS: atom_id res chain seq x y z
N MET A 1 -39.68 51.56 -23.35
CA MET A 1 -40.48 50.36 -23.70
C MET A 1 -39.63 49.37 -24.49
N GLY A 2 -38.53 48.86 -23.90
CA GLY A 2 -37.57 47.98 -24.62
C GLY A 2 -37.32 46.63 -23.95
N TYR A 3 -38.06 46.29 -22.89
CA TYR A 3 -37.75 45.16 -22.00
C TYR A 3 -38.70 43.95 -22.18
N GLU A 4 -39.71 44.09 -23.03
CA GLU A 4 -40.76 43.07 -23.22
C GLU A 4 -40.43 42.11 -24.38
N TYR A 5 -39.77 42.61 -25.43
CA TYR A 5 -39.32 41.80 -26.59
C TYR A 5 -38.28 40.72 -26.23
N ASP A 6 -37.44 40.95 -25.21
CA ASP A 6 -36.39 39.99 -24.84
C ASP A 6 -36.94 38.78 -24.05
N ARG A 7 -37.98 38.97 -23.22
CA ARG A 7 -38.56 37.86 -22.44
C ARG A 7 -39.25 36.83 -23.33
N GLU A 8 -40.00 37.29 -24.33
CA GLU A 8 -40.69 36.40 -25.25
C GLU A 8 -39.69 35.59 -26.08
N ARG A 9 -38.63 36.25 -26.58
CA ARG A 9 -37.54 35.59 -27.33
C ARG A 9 -36.78 34.57 -26.49
N VAL A 10 -36.45 34.90 -25.24
CA VAL A 10 -35.82 33.98 -24.28
C VAL A 10 -36.73 32.80 -23.98
N GLY A 11 -38.03 33.03 -23.78
CA GLY A 11 -39.03 31.99 -23.56
C GLY A 11 -39.13 31.02 -24.74
N THR A 12 -39.17 31.54 -25.97
CA THR A 12 -39.28 30.74 -27.19
C THR A 12 -38.00 29.94 -27.45
N SER A 13 -36.82 30.54 -27.27
CA SER A 13 -35.54 29.83 -27.38
C SER A 13 -35.36 28.74 -26.32
N SER A 14 -35.90 28.95 -25.11
CA SER A 14 -35.89 27.95 -24.03
C SER A 14 -36.84 26.80 -24.31
N ARG A 15 -38.06 27.09 -24.78
CA ARG A 15 -39.04 26.08 -25.21
C ARG A 15 -38.52 25.23 -26.37
N GLN A 16 -37.82 25.82 -27.34
CA GLN A 16 -37.17 25.08 -28.43
C GLN A 16 -36.09 24.11 -27.94
N LYS A 17 -35.47 24.38 -26.78
CA LYS A 17 -34.48 23.49 -26.15
C LYS A 17 -35.12 22.43 -25.25
N GLN A 18 -36.43 22.46 -25.06
CA GLN A 18 -37.15 21.44 -24.29
C GLN A 18 -37.36 20.19 -25.14
N LYS A 19 -36.35 19.31 -25.12
CA LYS A 19 -36.33 18.04 -25.88
C LYS A 19 -37.14 16.90 -25.25
N PHE A 20 -37.54 17.06 -23.98
CA PHE A 20 -38.34 16.08 -23.24
C PHE A 20 -39.80 16.57 -23.16
N THR A 21 -40.57 16.24 -24.19
CA THR A 21 -42.03 16.44 -24.20
C THR A 21 -42.73 15.16 -23.74
N HIS A 22 -43.62 15.30 -22.76
CA HIS A 22 -44.47 14.20 -22.31
C HIS A 22 -45.79 14.13 -23.12
N THR A 23 -46.45 12.97 -23.12
CA THR A 23 -47.69 12.67 -23.84
C THR A 23 -48.96 12.82 -22.99
N ALA A 24 -48.84 13.23 -21.73
CA ALA A 24 -49.98 13.45 -20.85
C ALA A 24 -50.94 14.57 -21.30
N GLY A 25 -50.51 15.44 -22.22
CA GLY A 25 -51.33 16.54 -22.73
C GLY A 25 -51.67 17.56 -21.64
N SER A 26 -52.94 17.92 -21.51
CA SER A 26 -53.44 18.81 -20.45
C SER A 26 -53.63 18.13 -19.09
N ARG A 27 -53.40 16.81 -19.00
CA ARG A 27 -53.52 16.05 -17.75
C ARG A 27 -52.28 16.29 -16.89
N SER A 28 -52.49 16.55 -15.60
CA SER A 28 -51.38 16.60 -14.64
C SER A 28 -50.77 15.21 -14.45
N PHE A 29 -49.49 15.15 -14.09
CA PHE A 29 -48.84 13.88 -13.78
C PHE A 29 -49.47 13.15 -12.59
N ALA A 30 -49.99 13.89 -11.60
CA ALA A 30 -50.77 13.30 -10.50
C ALA A 30 -52.00 12.55 -11.01
N TYR A 31 -52.76 13.15 -11.94
CA TYR A 31 -53.94 12.52 -12.51
C TYR A 31 -53.60 11.33 -13.42
N VAL A 32 -52.47 11.38 -14.13
CA VAL A 32 -51.98 10.22 -14.91
C VAL A 32 -51.56 9.08 -14.00
N ALA A 33 -50.85 9.37 -12.91
CA ALA A 33 -50.47 8.38 -11.92
C ALA A 33 -51.71 7.73 -11.30
N GLU A 34 -52.65 8.53 -10.77
CA GLU A 34 -53.88 8.03 -10.15
C GLU A 34 -54.70 7.15 -11.09
N ALA A 35 -54.89 7.56 -12.36
CA ALA A 35 -55.62 6.76 -13.33
C ALA A 35 -54.97 5.39 -13.60
N GLU A 36 -53.63 5.33 -13.56
CA GLU A 36 -52.89 4.09 -13.72
C GLU A 36 -52.85 3.26 -12.42
N GLU A 37 -52.83 3.90 -11.25
CA GLU A 37 -52.96 3.20 -9.97
C GLU A 37 -54.33 2.50 -9.86
N VAL A 38 -55.39 3.15 -10.36
CA VAL A 38 -56.73 2.56 -10.43
C VAL A 38 -56.79 1.39 -11.42
N SER A 39 -56.10 1.46 -12.55
CA SER A 39 -56.11 0.39 -13.57
C SER A 39 -55.24 -0.81 -13.17
N SER A 40 -54.08 -0.56 -12.59
CA SER A 40 -53.08 -1.58 -12.24
C SER A 40 -53.25 -2.13 -10.82
N GLY A 41 -53.98 -1.42 -9.95
CA GLY A 41 -54.10 -1.74 -8.52
C GLY A 41 -52.79 -1.57 -7.73
N GLN A 42 -51.76 -0.97 -8.33
CA GLN A 42 -50.44 -0.78 -7.73
C GLN A 42 -50.06 0.69 -7.76
N LYS A 43 -49.31 1.14 -6.74
CA LYS A 43 -48.77 2.51 -6.71
C LYS A 43 -47.81 2.72 -7.88
N VAL A 44 -47.97 3.84 -8.57
CA VAL A 44 -47.16 4.17 -9.74
C VAL A 44 -45.90 4.88 -9.27
N GLY A 45 -44.76 4.19 -9.40
CA GLY A 45 -43.45 4.76 -9.07
C GLY A 45 -43.00 5.84 -10.07
N ARG A 46 -41.99 6.63 -9.71
CA ARG A 46 -41.43 7.69 -10.59
C ARG A 46 -40.92 7.14 -11.92
N LEU A 47 -40.28 5.97 -11.90
CA LEU A 47 -39.79 5.31 -13.11
C LEU A 47 -40.94 4.89 -14.04
N GLN A 48 -42.01 4.34 -13.47
CA GLN A 48 -43.19 3.92 -14.22
C GLN A 48 -43.96 5.13 -14.78
N LEU A 49 -44.07 6.20 -13.98
CA LEU A 49 -44.66 7.46 -14.44
C LEU A 49 -43.90 8.04 -15.64
N PHE A 50 -42.56 7.96 -15.65
CA PHE A 50 -41.77 8.36 -16.81
C PHE A 50 -42.09 7.51 -18.05
N GLU A 51 -42.20 6.19 -17.90
CA GLU A 51 -42.57 5.30 -19.01
C GLU A 51 -43.95 5.64 -19.60
N ILE A 52 -44.97 5.82 -18.76
CA ILE A 52 -46.33 6.12 -19.21
C ILE A 52 -46.38 7.47 -19.94
N THR A 53 -45.72 8.48 -19.37
CA THR A 53 -45.76 9.85 -19.87
C THR A 53 -44.87 10.09 -21.10
N HIS A 54 -44.00 9.15 -21.49
CA HIS A 54 -43.11 9.31 -22.65
C HIS A 54 -43.33 8.21 -23.71
N ARG A 55 -44.44 7.48 -23.61
CA ARG A 55 -44.92 6.55 -24.64
C ARG A 55 -46.05 7.17 -25.45
N LYS A 56 -46.12 6.80 -26.72
CA LYS A 56 -47.24 7.08 -27.61
C LYS A 56 -48.39 6.11 -27.31
N LYS A 57 -49.56 6.33 -27.92
CA LYS A 57 -50.73 5.44 -27.78
C LYS A 57 -50.49 4.00 -28.29
N ASP A 58 -49.52 3.81 -29.18
CA ASP A 58 -49.09 2.50 -29.69
C ASP A 58 -48.11 1.77 -28.72
N GLY A 59 -47.73 2.40 -27.61
CA GLY A 59 -46.80 1.87 -26.62
C GLY A 59 -45.31 2.09 -26.95
N SER A 60 -44.99 2.64 -28.12
CA SER A 60 -43.62 2.97 -28.54
C SER A 60 -43.12 4.25 -27.85
N PRO A 61 -41.80 4.41 -27.63
CA PRO A 61 -41.26 5.64 -27.08
C PRO A 61 -41.47 6.81 -28.05
N ILE A 62 -41.71 8.00 -27.50
CA ILE A 62 -41.97 9.20 -28.31
C ILE A 62 -40.76 9.62 -29.17
N THR A 63 -39.55 9.48 -28.61
CA THR A 63 -38.27 9.78 -29.27
C THR A 63 -37.28 8.64 -29.03
N SER A 64 -36.26 8.52 -29.87
CA SER A 64 -35.17 7.55 -29.69
C SER A 64 -34.44 7.76 -28.36
N GLU A 65 -34.13 9.02 -28.02
CA GLU A 65 -33.50 9.38 -26.74
C GLU A 65 -34.32 8.93 -25.52
N ALA A 66 -35.65 9.11 -25.56
CA ALA A 66 -36.53 8.62 -24.50
C ALA A 66 -36.51 7.09 -24.41
N GLY A 67 -36.49 6.40 -25.55
CA GLY A 67 -36.33 4.94 -25.62
C GLY A 67 -35.03 4.46 -24.98
N GLU A 68 -33.89 5.09 -25.31
CA GLU A 68 -32.60 4.76 -24.69
C GLU A 68 -32.60 4.95 -23.17
N ILE A 69 -33.22 6.02 -22.68
CA ILE A 69 -33.34 6.28 -21.25
C ILE A 69 -34.23 5.23 -20.58
N MET A 70 -35.38 4.88 -21.17
CA MET A 70 -36.25 3.82 -20.64
C MET A 70 -35.49 2.50 -20.50
N GLU A 71 -34.72 2.11 -21.52
CA GLU A 71 -33.94 0.88 -21.46
C GLU A 71 -32.84 0.92 -20.40
N LYS A 72 -32.13 2.06 -20.25
CA LYS A 72 -31.17 2.26 -19.16
C LYS A 72 -31.82 2.15 -17.78
N LEU A 73 -33.00 2.76 -17.60
CA LEU A 73 -33.73 2.72 -16.33
C LEU A 73 -34.20 1.30 -16.00
N LYS A 74 -34.78 0.56 -16.97
CA LYS A 74 -35.19 -0.84 -16.79
C LYS A 74 -34.02 -1.75 -16.46
N LYS A 75 -32.91 -1.61 -17.19
CA LYS A 75 -31.68 -2.36 -16.93
C LYS A 75 -31.20 -2.15 -15.50
N LYS A 76 -31.08 -0.90 -15.06
CA LYS A 76 -30.68 -0.56 -13.70
C LYS A 76 -31.65 -1.06 -12.64
N LYS A 77 -32.96 -1.00 -12.90
CA LYS A 77 -33.98 -1.56 -12.00
C LYS A 77 -33.83 -3.07 -11.82
N ALA A 78 -33.49 -3.79 -12.89
CA ALA A 78 -33.20 -5.22 -12.80
C ALA A 78 -31.90 -5.50 -12.03
N GLU A 79 -30.83 -4.74 -12.27
CA GLU A 79 -29.57 -4.84 -11.51
C GLU A 79 -29.80 -4.64 -10.01
N TYR A 80 -30.51 -3.57 -9.63
CA TYR A 80 -30.81 -3.27 -8.23
C TYR A 80 -31.73 -4.32 -7.59
N LYS A 81 -32.68 -4.88 -8.34
CA LYS A 81 -33.53 -5.97 -7.84
C LYS A 81 -32.72 -7.21 -7.45
N VAL A 82 -31.66 -7.53 -8.21
CA VAL A 82 -30.73 -8.63 -7.87
C VAL A 82 -29.94 -8.29 -6.60
N ILE A 83 -29.47 -7.04 -6.48
CA ILE A 83 -28.74 -6.57 -5.30
C ILE A 83 -29.63 -6.63 -4.05
N THR A 84 -30.89 -6.18 -4.12
CA THR A 84 -31.82 -6.22 -2.97
C THR A 84 -32.11 -7.63 -2.47
N LEU A 85 -32.05 -8.64 -3.36
CA LEU A 85 -32.18 -10.04 -2.96
C LEU A 85 -30.92 -10.57 -2.27
N THR A 86 -29.77 -9.95 -2.50
CA THR A 86 -28.46 -10.36 -2.00
C THR A 86 -28.06 -9.62 -0.72
N ASP A 87 -28.39 -8.33 -0.63
CA ASP A 87 -28.01 -7.44 0.46
C ASP A 87 -29.26 -6.74 1.02
N SER A 88 -29.73 -7.25 2.17
CA SER A 88 -30.95 -6.77 2.85
C SER A 88 -30.82 -5.36 3.45
N SER A 89 -29.62 -4.76 3.41
CA SER A 89 -29.36 -3.42 3.95
C SER A 89 -29.73 -2.28 3.00
N VAL A 90 -30.01 -2.58 1.73
CA VAL A 90 -30.37 -1.56 0.73
C VAL A 90 -31.81 -1.09 0.97
N ASN A 91 -31.97 0.16 1.43
CA ASN A 91 -33.29 0.76 1.67
C ASN A 91 -34.15 0.76 0.39
N LEU A 92 -35.22 -0.05 0.41
CA LEU A 92 -36.08 -0.32 -0.74
C LEU A 92 -36.84 0.93 -1.23
N GLU A 93 -37.14 1.88 -0.33
CA GLU A 93 -37.94 3.07 -0.62
C GLU A 93 -37.17 4.11 -1.47
N ASN A 94 -35.85 3.96 -1.62
CA ASN A 94 -34.97 4.92 -2.28
C ASN A 94 -34.35 4.42 -3.61
N ILE A 95 -34.67 3.21 -4.04
CA ILE A 95 -34.01 2.58 -5.19
C ILE A 95 -34.29 3.36 -6.48
N ASP A 96 -35.55 3.75 -6.70
CA ASP A 96 -35.95 4.49 -7.90
C ASP A 96 -35.19 5.83 -8.00
N ASN A 97 -35.06 6.58 -6.90
CA ASN A 97 -34.37 7.87 -6.92
C ASN A 97 -32.86 7.72 -7.15
N ARG A 98 -32.24 6.65 -6.63
CA ARG A 98 -30.84 6.33 -6.90
C ARG A 98 -30.63 5.96 -8.37
N ILE A 99 -31.50 5.15 -8.95
CA ILE A 99 -31.47 4.80 -10.38
C ILE A 99 -31.60 6.06 -11.24
N ILE A 100 -32.52 6.95 -10.90
CA ILE A 100 -32.71 8.22 -11.62
C ILE A 100 -31.44 9.06 -11.57
N THR A 101 -30.80 9.14 -10.40
CA THR A 101 -29.55 9.88 -10.21
C THR A 101 -28.40 9.29 -11.03
N GLU A 102 -28.30 7.97 -11.14
CA GLU A 102 -27.28 7.31 -11.96
C GLU A 102 -27.52 7.48 -13.46
N VAL A 103 -28.76 7.40 -13.92
CA VAL A 103 -29.08 7.44 -15.36
C VAL A 103 -29.14 8.86 -15.91
N LEU A 104 -29.72 9.80 -15.15
CA LEU A 104 -29.97 11.18 -15.60
C LEU A 104 -29.09 12.22 -14.91
N GLY A 105 -28.30 11.81 -13.92
CA GLY A 105 -27.54 12.70 -13.05
C GLY A 105 -28.38 13.22 -11.87
N PRO A 106 -27.72 13.90 -10.92
CA PRO A 106 -28.38 14.42 -9.73
C PRO A 106 -29.52 15.39 -10.04
N GLU A 107 -30.43 15.47 -9.07
CA GLU A 107 -31.55 16.39 -9.08
C GLU A 107 -31.01 17.84 -9.00
N ARG A 108 -31.61 18.77 -9.76
CA ARG A 108 -31.13 20.16 -9.79
C ARG A 108 -31.87 21.00 -8.74
N TYR A 109 -31.24 22.10 -8.31
CA TYR A 109 -31.82 22.98 -7.31
C TYR A 109 -33.22 23.48 -7.74
N GLY A 110 -34.23 23.24 -6.90
CA GLY A 110 -35.60 23.68 -7.12
C GLY A 110 -36.43 22.88 -8.12
N TRP A 111 -35.93 21.76 -8.66
CA TRP A 111 -36.67 20.97 -9.65
C TRP A 111 -36.44 19.46 -9.48
N VAL A 112 -37.54 18.70 -9.32
CA VAL A 112 -37.53 17.23 -9.37
C VAL A 112 -37.86 16.69 -10.76
N ARG A 113 -36.98 15.85 -11.32
CA ARG A 113 -37.17 15.14 -12.59
C ARG A 113 -38.44 14.28 -12.55
N PHE A 114 -39.13 14.22 -13.68
CA PHE A 114 -40.36 13.45 -13.89
C PHE A 114 -41.59 13.91 -13.09
N GLN A 115 -41.47 14.91 -12.23
CA GLN A 115 -42.59 15.46 -11.44
C GLN A 115 -43.22 16.72 -12.09
N GLY A 116 -42.67 17.17 -13.22
CA GLY A 116 -43.13 18.36 -13.92
C GLY A 116 -42.42 19.63 -13.43
N SER A 117 -42.95 20.79 -13.85
CA SER A 117 -42.40 22.10 -13.48
C SER A 117 -42.91 22.54 -12.11
N GLY A 118 -42.04 23.15 -11.29
CA GLY A 118 -42.43 23.79 -10.02
C GLY A 118 -42.42 22.89 -8.78
N VAL A 119 -42.22 21.58 -8.92
CA VAL A 119 -42.09 20.67 -7.77
C VAL A 119 -40.66 20.75 -7.23
N THR A 120 -40.52 21.20 -5.97
CA THR A 120 -39.23 21.27 -5.30
C THR A 120 -38.89 19.95 -4.58
N PRO A 121 -37.60 19.57 -4.50
CA PRO A 121 -37.17 18.36 -3.78
C PRO A 121 -37.68 18.31 -2.33
N THR A 122 -37.71 19.44 -1.62
CA THR A 122 -38.24 19.52 -0.25
C THR A 122 -39.74 19.19 -0.17
N GLN A 123 -40.53 19.60 -1.15
CA GLN A 123 -41.97 19.27 -1.21
C GLN A 123 -42.21 17.80 -1.59
N SER A 124 -41.35 17.23 -2.44
CA SER A 124 -41.50 15.84 -2.89
C SER A 124 -40.91 14.80 -1.92
N PHE A 125 -39.82 15.14 -1.24
CA PHE A 125 -39.04 14.19 -0.42
C PHE A 125 -39.00 14.57 1.07
N GLY A 126 -39.45 15.77 1.46
CA GLY A 126 -39.37 16.24 2.84
C GLY A 126 -37.92 16.26 3.35
N SER A 127 -37.71 15.69 4.54
CA SER A 127 -36.38 15.62 5.19
C SER A 127 -35.36 14.77 4.46
N SER A 128 -35.77 13.80 3.63
CA SER A 128 -34.83 12.96 2.86
C SER A 128 -34.28 13.69 1.61
N SER A 129 -34.74 14.91 1.32
CA SER A 129 -34.25 15.72 0.20
C SER A 129 -32.73 15.94 0.22
N GLN A 130 -32.08 15.93 1.39
CA GLN A 130 -30.63 16.11 1.52
C GLN A 130 -29.84 14.93 0.91
N GLN A 131 -30.42 13.74 0.81
CA GLN A 131 -29.76 12.57 0.22
C GLN A 131 -29.60 12.66 -1.30
N TYR A 132 -30.34 13.56 -1.96
CA TYR A 132 -30.37 13.71 -3.42
C TYR A 132 -29.61 14.93 -3.92
N MET A 133 -29.13 15.77 -3.02
CA MET A 133 -28.24 16.87 -3.34
C MET A 133 -26.82 16.45 -2.97
N PRO A 134 -25.83 16.52 -3.87
CA PRO A 134 -24.44 16.33 -3.47
C PRO A 134 -24.08 17.48 -2.53
N SER A 135 -24.13 17.23 -1.23
CA SER A 135 -23.65 18.20 -0.25
C SER A 135 -22.14 18.27 -0.37
N GLY A 136 -21.60 19.48 -0.59
CA GLY A 136 -20.15 19.70 -0.65
C GLY A 136 -19.42 19.15 0.59
N SER A 137 -20.10 19.13 1.74
CA SER A 137 -19.58 18.54 2.98
C SER A 137 -19.33 17.03 2.90
N GLN A 138 -20.12 16.26 2.16
CA GLN A 138 -19.97 14.81 2.04
C GLN A 138 -18.75 14.45 1.19
N ALA A 139 -18.55 15.17 0.08
CA ALA A 139 -17.36 15.02 -0.76
C ALA A 139 -16.09 15.42 0.01
N GLN A 140 -16.15 16.47 0.83
CA GLN A 140 -15.03 16.87 1.69
C GLN A 140 -14.70 15.85 2.78
N ALA A 141 -15.70 15.23 3.40
CA ALA A 141 -15.47 14.20 4.41
C ALA A 141 -14.78 12.96 3.83
N GLU A 142 -15.19 12.49 2.64
CA GLU A 142 -14.54 11.33 2.01
C GLU A 142 -13.11 11.68 1.55
N VAL A 143 -12.91 12.88 0.99
CA VAL A 143 -11.57 13.35 0.63
C VAL A 143 -10.66 13.44 1.87
N GLN A 144 -11.18 13.88 3.01
CA GLN A 144 -10.41 13.93 4.25
C GLN A 144 -10.06 12.52 4.74
N ARG A 145 -11.02 11.58 4.72
CA ARG A 145 -10.78 10.18 5.08
C ARG A 145 -9.71 9.53 4.22
N LEU A 146 -9.73 9.80 2.92
CA LEU A 146 -8.70 9.31 1.98
C LEU A 146 -7.34 9.95 2.25
N ARG A 147 -7.29 11.24 2.58
CA ARG A 147 -6.03 11.89 2.98
C ARG A 147 -5.45 11.26 4.24
N ASP A 148 -6.28 10.99 5.23
CA ASP A 148 -5.85 10.39 6.49
C ASP A 148 -5.32 8.96 6.25
N GLN A 149 -5.97 8.18 5.38
CA GLN A 149 -5.47 6.86 4.97
C GLN A 149 -4.13 6.93 4.22
N ILE A 150 -3.96 7.90 3.33
CA ILE A 150 -2.69 8.10 2.63
C ILE A 150 -1.59 8.48 3.63
N ALA A 151 -1.88 9.36 4.59
CA ALA A 151 -0.93 9.76 5.63
C ALA A 151 -0.52 8.56 6.50
N GLN A 152 -1.47 7.72 6.91
CA GLN A 152 -1.18 6.48 7.66
C GLN A 152 -0.30 5.52 6.85
N MET A 153 -0.63 5.30 5.58
CA MET A 153 0.13 4.40 4.73
C MET A 153 1.56 4.92 4.46
N GLN A 154 1.72 6.24 4.37
CA GLN A 154 3.03 6.88 4.25
C GLN A 154 3.84 6.75 5.54
N ALA A 155 3.22 6.96 6.72
CA ALA A 155 3.89 6.80 8.01
C ALA A 155 4.41 5.37 8.20
N ASN A 156 3.58 4.36 7.94
CA ASN A 156 3.98 2.95 8.06
C ASN A 156 5.14 2.59 7.13
N LYS A 157 5.16 3.13 5.90
CA LYS A 157 6.28 2.91 4.96
C LYS A 157 7.57 3.58 5.39
N VAL A 158 7.50 4.80 5.94
CA VAL A 158 8.69 5.51 6.43
C VAL A 158 9.28 4.75 7.63
N GLU A 159 8.44 4.23 8.51
CA GLU A 159 8.87 3.39 9.62
C GLU A 159 9.55 2.10 9.13
N GLU A 160 8.97 1.41 8.14
CA GLU A 160 9.55 0.20 7.55
C GLU A 160 10.91 0.47 6.87
N ILE A 161 11.05 1.60 6.16
CA ILE A 161 12.32 2.01 5.55
C ILE A 161 13.39 2.31 6.62
N ALA A 162 13.02 2.97 7.71
CA ALA A 162 13.95 3.27 8.80
C ALA A 162 14.46 1.99 9.48
N GLU A 163 13.59 1.00 9.72
CA GLU A 163 14.00 -0.29 10.26
C GLU A 163 14.94 -1.05 9.31
N GLN A 164 14.67 -1.03 8.01
CA GLN A 164 15.54 -1.65 7.00
C GLN A 164 16.93 -0.99 6.96
N GLN A 165 17.00 0.34 7.06
CA GLN A 165 18.28 1.06 7.10
C GLN A 165 19.10 0.71 8.34
N LEU A 166 18.46 0.65 9.52
CA LEU A 166 19.15 0.25 10.76
C LEU A 166 19.70 -1.18 10.68
N ARG A 167 18.96 -2.12 10.07
CA ARG A 167 19.45 -3.49 9.85
C ARG A 167 20.62 -3.54 8.87
N ALA A 168 20.57 -2.77 7.79
CA ALA A 168 21.65 -2.70 6.82
C ALA A 168 22.93 -2.12 7.44
N GLU A 169 22.82 -1.06 8.24
CA GLU A 169 23.96 -0.47 8.94
C GLU A 169 24.55 -1.40 10.01
N ALA A 170 23.72 -2.14 10.74
CA ALA A 170 24.18 -3.13 11.71
C ALA A 170 24.98 -4.25 11.01
N SER A 171 24.45 -4.80 9.91
CA SER A 171 25.15 -5.81 9.11
C SER A 171 26.47 -5.29 8.53
N ALA A 172 26.50 -4.05 8.04
CA ALA A 172 27.74 -3.43 7.56
C ALA A 172 28.79 -3.27 8.67
N ARG A 173 28.37 -2.93 9.90
CA ARG A 173 29.28 -2.85 11.06
C ARG A 173 29.83 -4.22 11.46
N GLU A 174 29.02 -5.26 11.44
CA GLU A 174 29.48 -6.64 11.72
C GLU A 174 30.52 -7.10 10.70
N VAL A 175 30.29 -6.86 9.41
CA VAL A 175 31.26 -7.17 8.35
C VAL A 175 32.56 -6.39 8.54
N ALA A 176 32.48 -5.11 8.91
CA ALA A 176 33.66 -4.29 9.17
C ALA A 176 34.46 -4.77 10.39
N ILE A 177 33.79 -5.24 11.45
CA ILE A 177 34.45 -5.83 12.62
C ILE A 177 35.15 -7.13 12.23
N ALA A 178 34.46 -8.04 11.52
CA ALA A 178 35.03 -9.31 11.08
C ALA A 178 36.26 -9.12 10.16
N ALA A 179 36.24 -8.10 9.29
CA ALA A 179 37.38 -7.76 8.44
C ALA A 179 38.60 -7.33 9.27
N ARG A 180 38.40 -6.48 10.30
CA ARG A 180 39.47 -6.05 11.20
C ARG A 180 40.02 -7.20 12.04
N GLU A 181 39.17 -8.10 12.52
CA GLU A 181 39.60 -9.30 13.24
C GLU A 181 40.43 -10.22 12.35
N ALA A 182 40.03 -10.39 11.08
CA ALA A 182 40.80 -11.17 10.11
C ALA A 182 42.18 -10.54 9.82
N GLU A 183 42.28 -9.21 9.70
CA GLU A 183 43.56 -8.51 9.54
C GLU A 183 44.46 -8.70 10.77
N VAL A 184 43.92 -8.57 11.98
CA VAL A 184 44.67 -8.80 13.22
C VAL A 184 45.13 -10.26 13.30
N ALA A 185 44.29 -11.23 12.94
CA ALA A 185 44.64 -12.64 12.91
C ALA A 185 45.73 -12.93 11.85
N ALA A 186 45.67 -12.31 10.68
CA ALA A 186 46.69 -12.43 9.64
C ALA A 186 48.04 -11.88 10.11
N MET A 187 48.06 -10.71 10.74
CA MET A 187 49.29 -10.13 11.31
C MET A 187 49.87 -11.03 12.42
N ALA A 188 49.03 -11.58 13.29
CA ALA A 188 49.47 -12.50 14.34
C ALA A 188 50.06 -13.80 13.75
N ALA A 189 49.46 -14.34 12.69
CA ALA A 189 49.97 -15.53 12.00
C ALA A 189 51.31 -15.28 11.29
N GLU A 190 51.55 -14.08 10.77
CA GLU A 190 52.86 -13.73 10.23
C GLU A 190 53.92 -13.62 11.33
N GLN A 191 53.59 -13.02 12.47
CA GLN A 191 54.49 -12.92 13.61
C GLN A 191 54.85 -14.30 14.17
N SER A 192 53.89 -15.22 14.27
CA SER A 192 54.17 -16.59 14.72
C SER A 192 55.11 -17.32 13.77
N LYS A 193 54.91 -17.18 12.44
CA LYS A 193 55.83 -17.76 11.43
C LYS A 193 57.26 -17.26 11.60
N LYS A 194 57.44 -15.94 11.78
CA LYS A 194 58.76 -15.34 12.03
C LYS A 194 59.41 -15.91 13.29
N TYR A 195 58.63 -16.09 14.36
CA TYR A 195 59.12 -16.70 15.60
C TYR A 195 59.51 -18.17 15.42
N ASP A 196 58.70 -18.97 14.73
CA ASP A 196 58.97 -20.38 14.46
C ASP A 196 60.24 -20.57 13.61
N GLU A 197 60.48 -19.68 12.64
CA GLU A 197 61.71 -19.68 11.83
C GLU A 197 62.96 -19.39 12.68
N LEU A 198 62.88 -18.42 13.59
CA LEU A 198 63.96 -18.15 14.54
C LEU A 198 64.24 -19.34 15.46
N GLN A 199 63.19 -20.03 15.94
CA GLN A 199 63.34 -21.25 16.74
C GLN A 199 64.06 -22.35 15.96
N LEU A 200 63.73 -22.52 14.67
CA LEU A 200 64.39 -23.49 13.81
C LEU A 200 65.87 -23.17 13.59
N GLN A 201 66.21 -21.90 13.34
CA GLN A 201 67.60 -21.45 13.22
C GLN A 201 68.40 -21.72 14.50
N LEU A 202 67.82 -21.42 15.67
CA LEU A 202 68.46 -21.69 16.96
C LEU A 202 68.70 -23.19 17.15
N GLN A 203 67.74 -24.03 16.76
CA GLN A 203 67.88 -25.48 16.83
C GLN A 203 68.98 -26.01 15.91
N GLN A 204 69.11 -25.48 14.69
CA GLN A 204 70.19 -25.83 13.76
C GLN A 204 71.55 -25.43 14.34
N MET A 205 71.66 -24.22 14.91
CA MET A 205 72.88 -23.75 15.57
C MET A 205 73.29 -24.67 16.74
N MET A 206 72.35 -25.07 17.60
CA MET A 206 72.62 -26.00 18.70
C MET A 206 73.07 -27.38 18.20
N LYS A 207 72.45 -27.92 17.16
CA LYS A 207 72.87 -29.20 16.54
C LYS A 207 74.30 -29.10 15.98
N GLY A 208 74.63 -28.00 15.31
CA GLY A 208 75.98 -27.73 14.82
C GLY A 208 77.01 -27.64 15.94
N TRP A 209 76.70 -26.91 17.01
CA TRP A 209 77.57 -26.78 18.17
C TRP A 209 77.86 -28.12 18.86
N ILE A 210 76.84 -28.98 19.01
CA ILE A 210 77.00 -30.34 19.52
C ILE A 210 77.90 -31.17 18.59
N LEU A 211 77.74 -31.07 17.28
CA LEU A 211 78.56 -31.80 16.31
C LEU A 211 80.04 -31.39 16.40
N VAL A 212 80.33 -30.09 16.48
CA VAL A 212 81.70 -29.55 16.64
C VAL A 212 82.34 -30.06 17.94
N LYS A 213 81.60 -30.04 19.05
CA LYS A 213 82.09 -30.63 20.31
C LYS A 213 82.38 -32.13 20.17
N ASN A 214 81.53 -32.88 19.48
CA ASN A 214 81.73 -34.31 19.25
C ASN A 214 82.95 -34.60 18.35
N VAL A 215 83.20 -33.78 17.31
CA VAL A 215 84.38 -33.90 16.44
C VAL A 215 85.66 -33.57 17.21
N ASN A 216 85.68 -32.47 17.98
CA ASN A 216 86.82 -32.11 18.82
C ASN A 216 87.12 -33.19 19.88
N CYS A 217 86.09 -33.78 20.48
CA CYS A 217 86.23 -34.86 21.46
C CYS A 217 86.76 -36.16 20.83
N LYS A 218 86.41 -36.46 19.57
CA LYS A 218 86.99 -37.57 18.79
C LYS A 218 88.43 -37.30 18.38
N SER A 219 88.74 -36.08 17.95
CA SER A 219 90.11 -35.66 17.58
C SER A 219 91.06 -35.76 18.77
N ALA A 220 90.64 -35.31 19.96
CA ALA A 220 91.41 -35.44 21.21
C ALA A 220 91.65 -36.90 21.65
N LYS A 221 90.72 -37.82 21.33
CA LYS A 221 90.90 -39.27 21.56
C LYS A 221 91.89 -39.91 20.59
N ILE A 222 91.98 -39.42 19.35
CA ILE A 222 92.90 -39.94 18.32
C ILE A 222 94.32 -39.39 18.52
N SER A 223 94.48 -38.15 18.98
CA SER A 223 95.79 -37.52 19.22
C SER A 223 96.44 -37.88 20.57
N GLY A 224 95.77 -38.65 21.43
CA GLY A 224 96.30 -39.11 22.71
C GLY A 224 96.44 -38.01 23.79
N VAL A 225 95.98 -36.79 23.53
CA VAL A 225 96.01 -35.68 24.50
C VAL A 225 94.65 -35.58 25.18
N CYS A 226 94.48 -36.33 26.27
CA CYS A 226 93.31 -36.23 27.15
C CYS A 226 93.55 -35.12 28.17
N GLU A 227 93.29 -33.86 27.81
CA GLU A 227 93.12 -32.81 28.82
C GLU A 227 91.76 -32.98 29.49
N LYS A 228 91.81 -33.30 30.78
CA LYS A 228 90.66 -33.35 31.68
C LYS A 228 89.99 -31.97 31.76
N SER A 229 89.09 -31.64 30.85
CA SER A 229 88.17 -30.52 31.07
C SER A 229 86.98 -30.98 31.90
N ALA A 230 87.13 -30.83 33.21
CA ALA A 230 86.03 -30.87 34.15
C ALA A 230 85.08 -29.71 33.84
N ALA A 231 84.04 -29.96 33.05
CA ALA A 231 82.91 -29.06 32.92
C ALA A 231 81.65 -29.82 33.31
N LYS A 232 81.25 -29.59 34.57
CA LYS A 232 79.98 -29.96 35.21
C LYS A 232 78.89 -30.34 34.20
N THR A 233 78.55 -31.62 34.20
CA THR A 233 77.23 -32.11 33.79
C THR A 233 76.18 -31.56 34.76
N ALA A 234 75.81 -30.29 34.60
CA ALA A 234 74.55 -29.76 35.12
C ALA A 234 73.44 -30.24 34.18
N LEU A 235 73.08 -31.51 34.36
CA LEU A 235 71.96 -32.16 33.69
C LEU A 235 70.66 -31.45 34.11
N LEU A 236 70.04 -30.75 33.16
CA LEU A 236 68.58 -30.72 32.96
C LEU A 236 67.71 -30.35 34.18
N LYS A 237 67.66 -29.07 34.53
CA LYS A 237 66.42 -28.43 35.00
C LYS A 237 66.32 -27.05 34.39
N THR A 238 65.59 -26.96 33.28
CA THR A 238 64.64 -25.88 32.90
C THR A 238 64.49 -25.83 31.38
N PRO A 239 63.46 -26.53 30.85
CA PRO A 239 62.57 -25.86 29.90
C PRO A 239 61.13 -25.73 30.44
N GLN A 240 60.79 -26.38 31.56
CA GLN A 240 59.42 -26.34 32.09
C GLN A 240 59.09 -25.04 32.85
N ILE A 241 60.07 -24.36 33.47
CA ILE A 241 59.78 -23.16 34.29
C ILE A 241 59.43 -21.94 33.41
N VAL A 242 60.04 -21.80 32.23
CA VAL A 242 59.71 -20.71 31.29
C VAL A 242 58.36 -20.96 30.59
N LEU A 243 58.02 -22.23 30.33
CA LEU A 243 56.76 -22.59 29.69
C LEU A 243 55.54 -22.42 30.62
N VAL A 244 55.72 -22.55 31.94
CA VAL A 244 54.67 -22.29 32.95
C VAL A 244 54.47 -20.79 33.15
N ALA A 245 55.55 -19.99 33.18
CA ALA A 245 55.45 -18.54 33.36
C ALA A 245 54.73 -17.81 32.20
N LEU A 246 54.91 -18.27 30.96
CA LEU A 246 54.26 -17.65 29.78
C LEU A 246 52.78 -18.03 29.62
N LYS A 247 52.36 -19.21 30.12
CA LYS A 247 50.95 -19.62 30.08
C LYS A 247 50.07 -18.89 31.10
N SER A 248 50.66 -18.34 32.16
CA SER A 248 49.95 -17.55 33.19
C SER A 248 49.59 -16.14 32.73
N VAL A 249 50.35 -15.57 31.79
CA VAL A 249 50.14 -14.18 31.30
C VAL A 249 49.07 -14.12 30.19
N ALA A 250 48.76 -15.23 29.52
CA ALA A 250 47.77 -15.29 28.45
C ALA A 250 46.32 -15.59 28.92
N LYS A 251 46.08 -15.65 30.24
CA LYS A 251 44.76 -15.93 30.85
C LYS A 251 44.26 -14.84 31.81
N GLY A 252 44.87 -13.65 31.77
CA GLY A 252 44.41 -12.45 32.47
C GLY A 252 43.76 -11.48 31.50
#